data_AF-A0A174TJI7-F1
#
_entry.id   AF-A0A174TJI7-F1
#
_cell.length_a   1.000
_cell.length_b   1.000
_cell.length_c   1.000
_cell.angle_alpha   90.00
_cell.angle_beta   90.00
_cell.angle_gamma   90.00
#
_symmetry.space_group_name_H-M   'P 1'
#
loop_
_entity.id
_entity.type
_entity.pdbx_description
1 polymer ?
#
loop_
_entity_poly.entity_id
_entity_poly.type
_entity_poly.pdbx_seq_one_letter_code
_entity_poly.pdbx_strand_id
1 'polypeptide(L)'
;MLAHVTTQMEAVRQGAPCDLIFQSIAGSQKGNEAFGLDGKLIEEARQLALREGTATGPNVMYFETGQGSELSSEAHHGADQVVMEARCYGFAKRFQPFLVNTVVGFIGPEYLYNSKQVIRAGLEDHFMGKLTGIPMGCDACYTNHMKADQNDIEDLAVLLTAAGCNYFMGIPHGDDVMLNYQTTGFHETAALRELYGLTAIPPFQAWLEKMGFVENGRLTELAGDASVLLA
;
A
#
# COMPACT_ATOMS: atom_id res chain seq x y z
N MET A 1 -12.43 -2.40 0.34
CA MET A 1 -12.53 -2.95 1.71
C MET A 1 -11.32 -3.85 1.94
N LEU A 2 -10.49 -3.57 2.95
CA LEU A 2 -9.28 -4.34 3.25
C LEU A 2 -9.59 -5.37 4.36
N ALA A 3 -10.43 -6.36 4.04
CA ALA A 3 -10.75 -7.47 4.96
C ALA A 3 -9.96 -8.72 4.57
N HIS A 4 -10.11 -9.82 5.32
CA HIS A 4 -9.57 -11.10 4.88
C HIS A 4 -10.14 -11.50 3.50
N VAL A 5 -9.32 -12.11 2.64
CA VAL A 5 -9.66 -12.46 1.25
C VAL A 5 -10.96 -13.26 1.14
N THR A 6 -11.21 -14.19 2.07
CA THR A 6 -12.44 -15.01 2.06
C THR A 6 -13.70 -14.18 2.28
N THR A 7 -13.65 -13.17 3.15
CA THR A 7 -14.78 -12.26 3.40
C THR A 7 -15.07 -11.40 2.19
N GLN A 8 -14.03 -10.88 1.53
CA GLN A 8 -14.17 -10.13 0.29
C GLN A 8 -14.78 -11.01 -0.82
N MET A 9 -14.27 -12.24 -0.99
CA MET A 9 -14.80 -13.19 -1.97
C MET A 9 -16.27 -13.50 -1.72
N GLU A 10 -16.66 -13.71 -0.47
CA GLU A 10 -18.06 -13.96 -0.12
C GLU A 10 -18.95 -12.76 -0.45
N ALA A 11 -18.51 -11.54 -0.15
CA ALA A 11 -19.24 -10.33 -0.53
C ALA A 11 -19.41 -10.22 -2.06
N VAL A 12 -18.36 -10.51 -2.84
CA VAL A 12 -18.42 -10.50 -4.31
C VAL A 12 -19.41 -11.55 -4.83
N ARG A 13 -19.38 -12.77 -4.30
CA ARG A 13 -20.35 -13.83 -4.66
C ARG A 13 -21.80 -13.44 -4.36
N GLN A 14 -22.01 -12.57 -3.36
CA GLN A 14 -23.32 -12.01 -3.03
C GLN A 14 -23.69 -10.77 -3.88
N GLY A 15 -22.85 -10.40 -4.84
CA GLY A 15 -23.09 -9.30 -5.79
C GLY A 15 -22.54 -7.95 -5.34
N ALA A 16 -21.71 -7.89 -4.29
CA ALA A 16 -21.05 -6.63 -3.91
C ALA A 16 -19.99 -6.24 -4.97
N PRO A 17 -19.94 -4.97 -5.40
CA PRO A 17 -18.95 -4.51 -6.37
C PRO A 17 -17.55 -4.53 -5.77
N CYS A 18 -16.57 -5.00 -6.55
CA CYS A 18 -15.18 -5.11 -6.12
C CYS A 18 -14.25 -4.98 -7.33
N ASP A 19 -13.42 -3.94 -7.33
CA ASP A 19 -12.39 -3.76 -8.36
C ASP A 19 -11.12 -4.56 -8.04
N LEU A 20 -10.68 -4.52 -6.78
CA LEU A 20 -9.47 -5.17 -6.31
C LEU A 20 -9.80 -6.05 -5.10
N ILE A 21 -9.30 -7.28 -5.10
CA ILE A 21 -9.31 -8.13 -3.91
C ILE A 21 -7.99 -7.97 -3.16
N PHE A 22 -8.09 -7.58 -1.90
CA PHE A 22 -6.98 -7.35 -1.00
C PHE A 22 -6.56 -8.62 -0.23
N GLN A 23 -5.29 -8.74 0.12
CA GLN A 23 -4.83 -9.65 1.18
C GLN A 23 -3.43 -9.29 1.70
N SER A 24 -3.22 -9.31 3.02
CA SER A 24 -1.87 -9.31 3.61
C SER A 24 -1.21 -10.67 3.36
N ILE A 25 0.04 -10.67 2.89
CA ILE A 25 0.78 -11.89 2.54
C ILE A 25 2.10 -11.98 3.33
N ALA A 26 2.64 -13.20 3.40
CA ALA A 26 3.92 -13.49 4.02
C ALA A 26 4.83 -14.32 3.10
N GLY A 27 6.14 -14.26 3.37
CA GLY A 27 7.21 -14.87 2.59
C GLY A 27 7.43 -16.37 2.87
N SER A 28 6.66 -16.99 3.76
CA SER A 28 6.70 -18.44 4.00
C SER A 28 5.30 -19.05 4.02
N GLN A 29 5.23 -20.36 3.78
CA GLN A 29 3.95 -21.09 3.90
C GLN A 29 3.39 -20.98 5.32
N LYS A 30 4.22 -21.18 6.35
CA LYS A 30 3.80 -21.03 7.76
C LYS A 30 3.23 -19.62 8.04
N GLY A 31 3.85 -18.57 7.48
CA GLY A 31 3.36 -17.19 7.64
C GLY A 31 2.00 -16.98 6.98
N ASN A 32 1.83 -17.47 5.75
CA ASN A 32 0.54 -17.39 5.05
C ASN A 32 -0.56 -18.21 5.75
N GLU A 33 -0.23 -19.40 6.26
CA GLU A 33 -1.16 -20.19 7.07
C GLU A 33 -1.57 -19.48 8.36
N ALA A 34 -0.66 -18.73 8.99
CA ALA A 34 -0.98 -17.88 10.15
C ALA A 34 -1.94 -16.74 9.79
N PHE A 35 -1.87 -16.22 8.56
CA PHE A 35 -2.86 -15.29 8.01
C PHE A 35 -4.14 -15.97 7.48
N GLY A 36 -4.23 -17.31 7.50
CA GLY A 36 -5.41 -18.03 7.04
C GLY A 36 -5.52 -18.18 5.52
N LEU A 37 -4.40 -18.13 4.79
CA LEU A 37 -4.37 -18.20 3.33
C LEU A 37 -3.35 -19.21 2.78
N ASP A 38 -3.58 -19.65 1.55
CA ASP A 38 -2.58 -20.34 0.72
C ASP A 38 -2.61 -19.80 -0.72
N GLY A 39 -1.66 -20.22 -1.56
CA GLY A 39 -1.60 -19.77 -2.95
C GLY A 39 -2.80 -20.21 -3.81
N LYS A 40 -3.54 -21.26 -3.42
CA LYS A 40 -4.74 -21.72 -4.15
C LYS A 40 -5.89 -20.77 -3.88
N LEU A 41 -6.09 -20.35 -2.63
CA LEU A 41 -7.09 -19.37 -2.25
C LEU A 41 -6.87 -18.03 -2.97
N ILE A 42 -5.61 -17.57 -3.06
CA ILE A 42 -5.30 -16.34 -3.79
C ILE A 42 -5.59 -16.46 -5.29
N GLU A 43 -5.29 -17.61 -5.91
CA GLU A 43 -5.67 -17.84 -7.30
C GLU A 43 -7.18 -17.91 -7.48
N GLU A 44 -7.92 -18.54 -6.55
CA GLU A 44 -9.39 -18.56 -6.58
C GLU A 44 -9.95 -17.13 -6.49
N ALA A 45 -9.43 -16.32 -5.59
CA ALA A 45 -9.80 -14.91 -5.44
C ALA A 45 -9.55 -14.12 -6.72
N ARG A 46 -8.35 -14.27 -7.31
CA ARG A 46 -8.01 -13.60 -8.58
C ARG A 46 -8.97 -13.98 -9.70
N GLN A 47 -9.31 -15.27 -9.81
CA GLN A 47 -10.25 -15.76 -10.82
C GLN A 47 -11.68 -15.30 -10.55
N LEU A 48 -12.10 -15.19 -9.30
CA LEU A 48 -13.39 -14.62 -8.91
C LEU A 48 -13.47 -13.14 -9.34
N ALA A 49 -12.48 -12.33 -8.98
CA ALA A 49 -12.43 -10.91 -9.35
C ALA A 49 -12.46 -10.69 -10.87
N LEU A 50 -11.77 -11.54 -11.65
CA LEU A 50 -11.80 -11.44 -13.11
C LEU A 50 -13.15 -11.81 -13.74
N ARG A 51 -13.96 -12.64 -13.08
CA ARG A 51 -15.27 -13.08 -13.59
C ARG A 51 -16.42 -12.22 -13.11
N GLU A 52 -16.38 -11.83 -11.83
CA GLU A 52 -17.51 -11.24 -11.09
C GLU A 52 -17.18 -9.86 -10.52
N GLY A 53 -15.91 -9.43 -10.56
CA GLY A 53 -15.51 -8.09 -10.15
C GLY A 53 -15.86 -7.02 -11.19
N THR A 54 -15.66 -5.77 -10.81
CA THR A 54 -16.00 -4.59 -11.63
C THR A 54 -14.81 -4.01 -12.41
N ALA A 55 -13.58 -4.40 -12.04
CA ALA A 55 -12.38 -3.96 -12.74
C ALA A 55 -12.25 -4.62 -14.12
N THR A 56 -11.72 -3.87 -15.09
CA THR A 56 -11.44 -4.41 -16.43
C THR A 56 -10.35 -5.50 -16.44
N GLY A 57 -9.44 -5.47 -15.46
CA GLY A 57 -8.29 -6.38 -15.41
C GLY A 57 -7.19 -6.05 -16.43
N PRO A 58 -6.14 -6.90 -16.52
CA PRO A 58 -6.00 -8.21 -15.89
C PRO A 58 -5.51 -8.16 -14.43
N ASN A 59 -5.06 -7.00 -13.96
CA ASN A 59 -4.49 -6.81 -12.63
C ASN A 59 -5.61 -6.48 -11.63
N VAL A 60 -5.99 -7.44 -10.79
CA VAL A 60 -7.16 -7.32 -9.88
C VAL A 60 -6.83 -7.64 -8.42
N MET A 61 -5.56 -7.89 -8.12
CA MET A 61 -5.11 -8.17 -6.75
C MET A 61 -4.44 -6.95 -6.14
N TYR A 62 -4.65 -6.79 -4.84
CA TYR A 62 -3.95 -5.85 -3.99
C TYR A 62 -3.29 -6.62 -2.83
N PHE A 63 -1.97 -6.53 -2.68
CA PHE A 63 -1.27 -7.17 -1.55
C PHE A 63 -0.60 -6.16 -0.62
N GLU A 64 -0.62 -6.46 0.66
CA GLU A 64 0.20 -5.78 1.67
C GLU A 64 1.25 -6.73 2.25
N THR A 65 2.40 -6.13 2.55
CA THR A 65 3.63 -6.77 3.01
C THR A 65 4.27 -5.90 4.09
N GLY A 66 5.39 -6.32 4.67
CA GLY A 66 6.06 -5.52 5.67
C GLY A 66 7.07 -6.33 6.45
N GLN A 67 8.28 -5.79 6.55
CA GLN A 67 9.36 -6.36 7.34
C GLN A 67 8.91 -6.61 8.79
N GLY A 68 9.13 -7.84 9.27
CA GLY A 68 8.83 -8.26 10.64
C GLY A 68 7.63 -9.20 10.77
N SER A 69 6.79 -9.29 9.73
CA SER A 69 5.59 -10.15 9.73
C SER A 69 5.90 -11.61 10.04
N GLU A 70 6.94 -12.18 9.42
CA GLU A 70 7.32 -13.58 9.62
C GLU A 70 8.14 -13.80 10.89
N LEU A 71 8.79 -12.76 11.42
CA LEU A 71 9.40 -12.84 12.74
C LEU A 71 8.31 -12.88 13.82
N SER A 72 7.30 -12.01 13.72
CA SER A 72 6.13 -11.97 14.59
C SER A 72 5.37 -13.31 14.61
N SER A 73 5.26 -13.98 13.46
CA SER A 73 4.57 -15.28 13.32
C SER A 73 5.48 -16.51 13.54
N GLU A 74 6.72 -16.32 13.99
CA GLU A 74 7.75 -17.37 14.12
C GLU A 74 7.91 -18.22 12.84
N ALA A 75 7.77 -17.59 11.68
CA ALA A 75 7.68 -18.20 10.36
C ALA A 75 8.86 -17.82 9.44
N HIS A 76 9.90 -17.20 9.99
CA HIS A 76 11.08 -16.72 9.26
C HIS A 76 12.17 -17.78 9.05
N HIS A 77 12.12 -18.92 9.77
CA HIS A 77 13.06 -20.05 9.61
C HIS A 77 14.55 -19.67 9.71
N GLY A 78 14.88 -18.68 10.55
CA GLY A 78 16.25 -18.20 10.73
C GLY A 78 16.75 -17.21 9.66
N ALA A 79 15.92 -16.87 8.67
CA ALA A 79 16.21 -15.76 7.75
C ALA A 79 15.97 -14.40 8.43
N ASP A 80 16.62 -13.36 7.91
CA ASP A 80 16.39 -11.97 8.29
C ASP A 80 15.13 -11.39 7.62
N GLN A 81 14.69 -10.23 8.13
CA GLN A 81 13.45 -9.58 7.71
C GLN A 81 13.45 -9.18 6.23
N VAL A 82 14.58 -8.74 5.69
CA VAL A 82 14.72 -8.25 4.30
C VAL A 82 14.57 -9.42 3.33
N VAL A 83 15.20 -10.57 3.65
CA VAL A 83 15.05 -11.79 2.85
C VAL A 83 13.60 -12.28 2.86
N MET A 84 12.93 -12.25 4.01
CA MET A 84 11.53 -12.67 4.11
C MET A 84 10.60 -11.76 3.31
N GLU A 85 10.82 -10.45 3.39
CA GLU A 85 10.04 -9.45 2.66
C GLU A 85 10.22 -9.58 1.14
N ALA A 86 11.46 -9.80 0.66
CA ALA A 86 11.70 -10.10 -0.75
C ALA A 86 10.94 -11.33 -1.25
N ARG A 87 10.72 -12.33 -0.39
CA ARG A 87 9.95 -13.54 -0.75
C ARG A 87 8.45 -13.25 -0.86
N CYS A 88 7.91 -12.30 -0.07
CA CYS A 88 6.55 -11.80 -0.25
C CYS A 88 6.35 -11.26 -1.67
N TYR A 89 7.32 -10.49 -2.17
CA TYR A 89 7.26 -9.94 -3.53
C TYR A 89 7.31 -11.02 -4.60
N GLY A 90 8.15 -12.04 -4.41
CA GLY A 90 8.18 -13.22 -5.27
C GLY A 90 6.84 -13.97 -5.31
N PHE A 91 6.16 -14.10 -4.15
CA PHE A 91 4.81 -14.65 -4.07
C PHE A 91 3.80 -13.77 -4.80
N ALA A 92 3.78 -12.47 -4.52
CA ALA A 92 2.86 -11.50 -5.14
C ALA A 92 2.98 -11.51 -6.67
N LYS A 93 4.22 -11.55 -7.20
CA LYS A 93 4.50 -11.51 -8.64
C LYS A 93 3.75 -12.58 -9.43
N ARG A 94 3.52 -13.77 -8.84
CA ARG A 94 2.80 -14.89 -9.46
C ARG A 94 1.35 -14.54 -9.85
N PHE A 95 0.73 -13.60 -9.14
CA PHE A 95 -0.68 -13.24 -9.29
C PHE A 95 -0.90 -11.93 -10.06
N GLN A 96 0.17 -11.32 -10.58
CA GLN A 96 0.11 -10.10 -11.38
C GLN A 96 -0.77 -9.00 -10.75
N PRO A 97 -0.48 -8.57 -9.51
CA PRO A 97 -1.30 -7.61 -8.79
C PRO A 97 -1.33 -6.24 -9.47
N PHE A 98 -2.35 -5.45 -9.17
CA PHE A 98 -2.41 -4.03 -9.51
C PHE A 98 -1.63 -3.18 -8.52
N LEU A 99 -1.61 -3.60 -7.24
CA LEU A 99 -0.92 -2.89 -6.16
C LEU A 99 -0.22 -3.89 -5.25
N VAL A 100 1.00 -3.54 -4.85
CA VAL A 100 1.68 -4.13 -3.70
C VAL A 100 2.32 -3.00 -2.91
N ASN A 101 2.07 -2.89 -1.60
CA ASN A 101 2.86 -2.03 -0.73
C ASN A 101 3.44 -2.80 0.44
N THR A 102 4.64 -2.36 0.82
CA THR A 102 5.12 -2.54 2.19
C THR A 102 4.37 -1.56 3.11
N VAL A 103 4.12 -1.98 4.34
CA VAL A 103 3.66 -1.11 5.43
C VAL A 103 4.82 -0.93 6.40
N VAL A 104 5.68 0.06 6.11
CA VAL A 104 6.94 0.23 6.84
C VAL A 104 6.70 1.01 8.12
N GLY A 105 7.09 0.46 9.28
CA GLY A 105 6.91 1.11 10.58
C GLY A 105 5.57 0.85 11.28
N PHE A 106 4.74 -0.04 10.74
CA PHE A 106 3.42 -0.34 11.32
C PHE A 106 3.46 -1.25 12.54
N ILE A 107 4.36 -2.23 12.57
CA ILE A 107 4.33 -3.27 13.62
C ILE A 107 4.87 -2.74 14.95
N GLY A 108 5.99 -2.00 14.94
CA GLY A 108 6.57 -1.43 16.15
C GLY A 108 8.10 -1.42 16.19
N PRO A 109 8.67 -0.86 17.28
CA PRO A 109 10.10 -0.65 17.46
C PRO A 109 10.91 -1.94 17.66
N GLU A 110 10.24 -3.08 17.90
CA GLU A 110 10.86 -4.40 18.02
C GLU A 110 11.44 -4.87 16.68
N TYR A 111 10.89 -4.37 15.57
CA TYR A 111 11.26 -4.74 14.20
C TYR A 111 12.05 -3.64 13.51
N LEU A 112 11.59 -2.39 13.66
CA LEU A 112 12.24 -1.18 13.15
C LEU A 112 12.19 -0.10 14.24
N TYR A 113 13.30 0.14 14.93
CA TYR A 113 13.34 0.90 16.18
C TYR A 113 13.17 2.42 16.02
N ASN A 114 13.75 3.00 14.96
CA ASN A 114 13.83 4.45 14.77
C ASN A 114 13.71 4.85 13.30
N SER A 115 13.61 6.16 13.06
CA SER A 115 13.45 6.70 11.72
C SER A 115 14.51 6.27 10.71
N LYS A 116 15.78 6.13 11.12
CA LYS A 116 16.84 5.63 10.22
C LYS A 116 16.56 4.22 9.72
N GLN A 117 16.02 3.34 10.57
CA GLN A 117 15.66 1.98 10.19
C GLN A 117 14.40 1.97 9.32
N VAL A 118 13.39 2.78 9.63
CA VAL A 118 12.17 2.94 8.81
C VAL A 118 12.51 3.44 7.41
N ILE A 119 13.30 4.51 7.30
CA ILE A 119 13.71 5.07 6.00
C ILE A 119 14.49 4.04 5.19
N ARG A 120 15.43 3.34 5.85
CA ARG A 120 16.23 2.31 5.20
C ARG A 120 15.37 1.16 4.68
N ALA A 121 14.47 0.63 5.50
CA ALA A 121 13.58 -0.46 5.13
C ALA A 121 12.65 -0.06 3.98
N GLY A 122 12.03 1.13 4.03
CA GLY A 122 11.16 1.60 2.95
C GLY A 122 11.89 1.68 1.60
N LEU A 123 13.14 2.15 1.58
CA LEU A 123 13.96 2.18 0.36
C LEU A 123 14.38 0.78 -0.12
N GLU A 124 14.71 -0.13 0.80
CA GLU A 124 15.03 -1.53 0.48
C GLU A 124 13.82 -2.24 -0.14
N ASP A 125 12.67 -2.14 0.52
CA ASP A 125 11.41 -2.75 0.12
C ASP A 125 10.96 -2.27 -1.26
N HIS A 126 10.97 -0.95 -1.46
CA HIS A 126 10.65 -0.36 -2.75
C HIS A 126 11.59 -0.86 -3.86
N PHE A 127 12.91 -0.86 -3.62
CA PHE A 127 13.88 -1.37 -4.58
C PHE A 127 13.65 -2.85 -4.93
N MET A 128 13.48 -3.71 -3.93
CA MET A 128 13.26 -5.14 -4.11
C MET A 128 11.95 -5.44 -4.83
N GLY A 129 10.88 -4.71 -4.52
CA GLY A 129 9.61 -4.83 -5.23
C GLY A 129 9.72 -4.42 -6.70
N LYS A 130 10.36 -3.29 -6.99
CA LYS A 130 10.62 -2.85 -8.37
C LYS A 130 11.49 -3.84 -9.14
N LEU A 131 12.55 -4.34 -8.52
CA LEU A 131 13.45 -5.35 -9.13
C LEU A 131 12.71 -6.65 -9.44
N THR A 132 11.77 -7.05 -8.59
CA THR A 132 10.89 -8.21 -8.80
C THR A 132 9.87 -7.98 -9.94
N GLY A 133 9.63 -6.71 -10.30
CA GLY A 133 8.73 -6.31 -11.39
C GLY A 133 7.26 -6.29 -10.97
N ILE A 134 6.97 -5.87 -9.74
CA ILE A 134 5.61 -5.62 -9.23
C ILE A 134 5.35 -4.10 -9.09
N PRO A 135 4.07 -3.65 -9.13
CA PRO A 135 3.69 -2.26 -8.91
C PRO A 135 3.83 -1.89 -7.43
N MET A 136 5.07 -1.58 -7.03
CA MET A 136 5.46 -1.37 -5.64
C MET A 136 5.19 0.06 -5.16
N GLY A 137 4.28 0.19 -4.20
CA GLY A 137 4.07 1.36 -3.37
C GLY A 137 4.64 1.18 -1.97
N CYS A 138 4.40 2.17 -1.11
CA CYS A 138 4.80 2.13 0.29
C CYS A 138 3.80 2.91 1.12
N ASP A 139 3.23 2.27 2.13
CA ASP A 139 2.64 3.01 3.25
C ASP A 139 3.79 3.43 4.17
N ALA A 140 4.24 4.67 3.99
CA ALA A 140 5.28 5.29 4.80
C ALA A 140 4.66 5.72 6.13
N CYS A 141 4.96 5.00 7.20
CA CYS A 141 4.23 5.16 8.45
C CYS A 141 5.08 4.90 9.70
N TYR A 142 4.52 5.23 10.86
CA TYR A 142 5.11 4.93 12.16
C TYR A 142 4.01 4.78 13.21
N THR A 143 4.37 4.14 14.32
CA THR A 143 3.53 4.08 15.51
C THR A 143 4.07 4.99 16.61
N ASN A 144 3.17 5.48 17.47
CA ASN A 144 3.52 6.43 18.55
C ASN A 144 4.58 5.95 19.56
N HIS A 145 4.88 4.64 19.60
CA HIS A 145 5.86 4.05 20.50
C HIS A 145 7.23 3.80 19.83
N MET A 146 7.37 4.14 18.54
CA MET A 146 8.64 4.17 17.82
C MET A 146 9.37 5.50 18.04
N LYS A 147 10.70 5.50 17.85
CA LYS A 147 11.49 6.74 17.80
C LYS A 147 11.46 7.32 16.38
N ALA A 148 10.28 7.77 15.97
CA ALA A 148 10.01 8.44 14.72
C ALA A 148 8.88 9.46 14.91
N ASP A 149 8.83 10.47 14.06
CA ASP A 149 7.75 11.44 13.97
C ASP A 149 7.33 11.72 12.51
N GLN A 150 6.36 12.61 12.31
CA GLN A 150 5.83 12.90 10.99
C GLN A 150 6.88 13.44 10.00
N ASN A 151 7.90 14.17 10.48
CA ASN A 151 8.94 14.68 9.59
C ASN A 151 9.75 13.53 8.99
N ASP A 152 9.99 12.47 9.78
CA ASP A 152 10.70 11.27 9.30
C ASP A 152 9.91 10.55 8.18
N ILE A 153 8.57 10.60 8.24
CA ILE A 153 7.70 10.04 7.20
C ILE A 153 7.67 10.91 5.95
N GLU A 154 7.63 12.23 6.11
CA GLU A 154 7.75 13.17 4.99
C GLU A 154 9.10 13.03 4.29
N ASP A 155 10.20 12.89 5.04
CA ASP A 155 11.53 12.59 4.53
C ASP A 155 11.52 11.31 3.69
N LEU A 156 10.93 10.23 4.21
CA LEU A 156 10.80 8.97 3.49
C LEU A 156 9.96 9.11 2.22
N ALA A 157 8.83 9.82 2.28
CA ALA A 157 7.94 10.01 1.13
C ALA A 157 8.61 10.81 0.00
N VAL A 158 9.42 11.82 0.34
CA VAL A 158 10.26 12.55 -0.62
C VAL A 158 11.29 11.63 -1.27
N LEU A 159 12.03 10.85 -0.47
CA LEU A 159 13.03 9.90 -0.98
C LEU A 159 12.42 8.83 -1.88
N LEU A 160 11.28 8.28 -1.50
CA LEU A 160 10.56 7.27 -2.28
C LEU A 160 9.95 7.85 -3.56
N THR A 161 9.46 9.08 -3.53
CA THR A 161 9.01 9.78 -4.74
C THR A 161 10.16 9.93 -5.73
N ALA A 162 11.32 10.36 -5.25
CA ALA A 162 12.54 10.45 -6.08
C ALA A 162 12.98 9.09 -6.64
N ALA A 163 12.71 7.99 -5.91
CA ALA A 163 12.97 6.63 -6.36
C ALA A 163 11.92 6.07 -7.36
N GLY A 164 10.82 6.79 -7.60
CA GLY A 164 9.75 6.37 -8.49
C GLY A 164 8.72 5.43 -7.85
N CYS A 165 8.46 5.58 -6.54
CA CYS A 165 7.40 4.89 -5.83
C CYS A 165 6.04 5.09 -6.53
N ASN A 166 5.27 4.00 -6.68
CA ASN A 166 4.03 4.05 -7.45
C ASN A 166 2.91 4.84 -6.73
N TYR A 167 2.82 4.70 -5.41
CA TYR A 167 1.77 5.30 -4.60
C TYR A 167 2.16 5.31 -3.11
N PHE A 168 1.51 6.19 -2.37
CA PHE A 168 1.50 6.25 -0.91
C PHE A 168 0.06 6.15 -0.40
N MET A 169 -0.12 5.95 0.90
CA MET A 169 -1.41 6.07 1.56
C MET A 169 -1.78 7.54 1.77
N GLY A 170 -3.06 7.83 1.94
CA GLY A 170 -3.54 9.17 2.22
C GLY A 170 -4.66 9.09 3.25
N ILE A 171 -4.42 9.65 4.44
CA ILE A 171 -5.39 9.73 5.52
C ILE A 171 -5.52 11.19 5.97
N PRO A 172 -6.68 11.70 6.43
CA PRO A 172 -6.77 13.07 6.94
C PRO A 172 -5.68 13.36 7.99
N HIS A 173 -4.79 14.31 7.69
CA HIS A 173 -3.61 14.63 8.51
C HIS A 173 -2.65 13.47 8.80
N GLY A 174 -2.76 12.36 8.07
CA GLY A 174 -1.99 11.15 8.33
C GLY A 174 -2.40 10.39 9.60
N ASP A 175 -3.47 10.79 10.30
CA ASP A 175 -3.86 10.21 11.59
C ASP A 175 -4.94 9.13 11.41
N ASP A 176 -4.54 7.86 11.49
CA ASP A 176 -5.51 6.75 11.47
C ASP A 176 -6.00 6.42 12.88
N VAL A 177 -7.16 6.97 13.22
CA VAL A 177 -7.81 6.79 14.51
C VAL A 177 -8.31 5.36 14.79
N MET A 178 -8.38 4.51 13.77
CA MET A 178 -8.83 3.12 13.91
C MET A 178 -7.65 2.16 14.07
N LEU A 179 -6.58 2.38 13.30
CA LEU A 179 -5.37 1.58 13.32
C LEU A 179 -4.32 2.08 14.32
N ASN A 180 -4.50 3.28 14.88
CA ASN A 180 -3.65 3.91 15.90
C ASN A 180 -2.19 4.07 15.48
N TYR A 181 -1.97 4.49 14.24
CA TYR A 181 -0.66 4.80 13.66
C TYR A 181 -0.75 6.06 12.79
N GLN A 182 0.40 6.60 12.40
CA GLN A 182 0.49 7.75 11.52
C GLN A 182 1.11 7.38 10.17
N THR A 183 0.54 7.93 9.10
CA THR A 183 0.95 7.75 7.70
C THR A 183 1.05 9.11 6.98
N THR A 184 1.23 9.11 5.66
CA THR A 184 1.10 10.30 4.82
C THR A 184 -0.35 10.77 4.70
N GLY A 185 -0.55 12.08 4.68
CA GLY A 185 -1.86 12.66 4.47
C GLY A 185 -2.15 13.05 3.02
N PHE A 186 -3.35 13.59 2.81
CA PHE A 186 -3.77 14.07 1.49
C PHE A 186 -2.90 15.22 0.97
N HIS A 187 -2.43 16.09 1.88
CA HIS A 187 -1.62 17.26 1.53
C HIS A 187 -0.24 16.84 1.03
N GLU A 188 0.37 15.83 1.65
CA GLU A 188 1.68 15.31 1.29
C GLU A 188 1.68 14.79 -0.14
N THR A 189 0.63 14.07 -0.56
CA THR A 189 0.50 13.61 -1.97
C THR A 189 0.45 14.78 -2.96
N ALA A 190 -0.30 15.84 -2.65
CA ALA A 190 -0.37 17.03 -3.50
C ALA A 190 0.97 17.77 -3.55
N ALA A 191 1.63 17.94 -2.40
CA ALA A 191 2.94 18.57 -2.29
C ALA A 191 4.01 17.80 -3.06
N LEU A 192 4.07 16.47 -2.94
CA LEU A 192 5.02 15.62 -3.67
C LEU A 192 4.80 15.68 -5.18
N ARG A 193 3.54 15.68 -5.63
CA ARG A 193 3.22 15.85 -7.06
C ARG A 193 3.71 17.18 -7.60
N GLU A 194 3.44 18.27 -6.89
CA GLU A 194 3.91 19.60 -7.31
C GLU A 194 5.44 19.69 -7.29
N LEU A 195 6.08 19.20 -6.22
CA LEU A 195 7.54 19.25 -6.03
C LEU A 195 8.30 18.51 -7.15
N TYR A 196 7.77 17.38 -7.60
CA TYR A 196 8.42 16.52 -8.61
C TYR A 196 7.82 16.65 -10.01
N GLY A 197 6.81 17.51 -10.22
CA GLY A 197 6.11 17.65 -11.50
C GLY A 197 5.39 16.37 -11.93
N LEU A 198 4.86 15.61 -10.97
CA LEU A 198 4.10 14.37 -11.19
C LEU A 198 2.59 14.64 -11.18
N THR A 199 1.82 13.74 -11.78
CA THR A 199 0.36 13.83 -11.83
C THR A 199 -0.28 12.53 -11.32
N ALA A 200 -1.60 12.55 -11.16
CA ALA A 200 -2.33 11.29 -11.00
C ALA A 200 -2.31 10.46 -12.29
N ILE A 201 -2.85 9.23 -12.23
CA ILE A 201 -3.08 8.43 -13.44
C ILE A 201 -3.94 9.22 -14.44
N PRO A 202 -3.72 9.09 -15.77
CA PRO A 202 -4.34 9.98 -16.74
C PRO A 202 -5.88 10.10 -16.65
N PRO A 203 -6.64 9.00 -16.46
CA PRO A 203 -8.10 9.12 -16.31
C PRO A 203 -8.53 9.91 -15.08
N PHE A 204 -7.80 9.78 -13.96
CA PHE A 204 -8.11 10.50 -12.73
C PHE A 204 -7.67 11.96 -12.82
N GLN A 205 -6.53 12.24 -13.44
CA GLN A 205 -6.06 13.61 -13.70
C GLN A 205 -7.08 14.40 -14.55
N ALA A 206 -7.58 13.79 -15.64
CA ALA A 206 -8.60 14.42 -16.47
C ALA A 206 -9.92 14.65 -15.71
N TRP A 207 -10.28 13.74 -14.79
CA TRP A 207 -11.43 13.93 -13.91
C TRP A 207 -11.22 15.10 -12.95
N LEU A 208 -10.05 15.20 -12.29
CA LEU A 208 -9.72 16.30 -11.38
C LEU A 208 -9.78 17.67 -12.09
N GLU A 209 -9.27 17.74 -13.33
CA GLU A 209 -9.34 18.95 -14.16
C GLU A 209 -10.78 19.29 -14.55
N LYS A 210 -11.58 18.29 -14.97
CA LYS A 210 -13.00 18.48 -15.28
C LYS A 210 -13.80 18.97 -14.08
N MET A 211 -13.48 18.50 -12.88
CA MET A 211 -14.11 18.92 -11.63
C MET A 211 -13.60 20.27 -11.12
N GLY A 212 -12.57 20.83 -11.76
CA GLY A 212 -11.96 22.10 -11.37
C GLY A 212 -11.09 22.01 -10.11
N PHE A 213 -10.72 20.82 -9.66
CA PHE A 213 -9.83 20.63 -8.49
C PHE A 213 -8.36 20.82 -8.83
N VAL A 214 -7.98 20.59 -10.08
CA VAL A 214 -6.60 20.74 -10.56
C VAL A 214 -6.58 21.56 -11.84
N GLU A 215 -5.63 22.48 -11.94
CA GLU A 215 -5.34 23.22 -13.16
C GLU A 215 -3.82 23.30 -13.35
N ASN A 216 -3.32 22.99 -14.55
CA ASN A 216 -1.88 22.99 -14.85
C ASN A 216 -1.02 22.19 -13.85
N GLY A 217 -1.55 21.05 -13.38
CA GLY A 217 -0.88 20.18 -12.41
C GLY A 217 -0.86 20.69 -10.97
N ARG A 218 -1.56 21.79 -10.66
CA ARG A 218 -1.64 22.38 -9.31
C ARG A 218 -3.06 22.36 -8.79
N LEU A 219 -3.21 22.26 -7.47
CA LEU A 219 -4.51 22.39 -6.82
C LEU A 219 -5.10 23.79 -7.03
N THR A 220 -6.41 23.88 -7.21
CA THR A 220 -7.16 25.15 -7.27
C THR A 220 -7.75 25.52 -5.91
N GLU A 221 -8.46 26.65 -5.83
CA GLU A 221 -9.19 27.06 -4.62
C GLU A 221 -10.34 26.11 -4.25
N LEU A 222 -10.81 25.25 -5.18
CA LEU A 222 -11.84 24.25 -4.89
C LEU A 222 -11.27 22.98 -4.25
N ALA A 223 -9.96 22.76 -4.34
CA ALA A 223 -9.33 21.56 -3.81
C ALA A 223 -9.26 21.60 -2.28
N GLY A 224 -9.59 20.46 -1.64
CA GLY A 224 -9.59 20.33 -0.19
C GLY A 224 -10.89 20.77 0.49
N ASP A 225 -11.81 21.42 -0.23
CA ASP A 225 -13.16 21.71 0.27
C ASP A 225 -14.15 20.64 -0.21
N ALA A 226 -14.48 19.70 0.67
CA ALA A 226 -15.43 18.63 0.34
C ALA A 226 -16.89 19.13 0.15
N SER A 227 -17.22 20.36 0.55
CA SER A 227 -18.59 20.88 0.43
C SER A 227 -19.05 21.03 -1.01
N VAL A 228 -18.10 21.17 -1.95
CA VAL A 228 -18.33 21.21 -3.40
C VAL A 228 -18.99 19.95 -3.96
N LEU A 229 -18.90 18.82 -3.26
CA LEU A 229 -19.52 17.55 -3.64
C LEU A 229 -20.99 17.44 -3.20
N LEU A 230 -21.48 18.39 -2.41
CA LEU A 230 -22.88 18.46 -1.97
C LEU A 230 -23.77 19.29 -2.91
N ALA A 231 -23.15 20.01 -3.86
CA ALA A 231 -23.81 20.94 -4.77
C ALA A 231 -24.41 20.26 -6.02
#